data_AF-A0A0R2U1C0-F1
#
_entry.id   AF-A0A0R2U1C0-F1
#
_cell.length_a   1.000
_cell.length_b   1.000
_cell.length_c   1.000
_cell.angle_alpha   90.00
_cell.angle_beta   90.00
_cell.angle_gamma   90.00
#
_symmetry.space_group_name_H-M   'P 1'
#
loop_
_entity.id
_entity.type
_entity.pdbx_description
1 polymer ?
#
loop_
_entity_poly.entity_id
_entity_poly.type
_entity_poly.pdbx_seq_one_letter_code
_entity_poly.pdbx_strand_id
1 'polypeptide(L)'
;YSASDAAGNTSTATRTVIVADTQPPTITLTGESEVSHEQGTDYVDAGATATDVVDDTVPVTISGEVGTELGDYTLTFTATDTAGNSATETRTVTVIESGQPQAISLSVFDAGQANVAFDAGLNGADSGISWGGCSDDGGDACPNLSWAIVQDADRGDVLQIEHSSAGQQAIFFIKTNSPMDLSAYSTGSIIFDLKTISGDSNYSMKIDCVYPCTSGDKAIGSQGTLDWETVTVSVAELVSAGLQLVAVDTGIVIWATAYTSTIFQLDNIRWEGIDDGSSEPPIGGDDGWEIPAFTGYQAQTSYEGYSQVWSDEFSGTEVDSNNWGYDIGGGGWGNNELEFYTNRNAYLKNGQLVIRANQENYGGRAYTSSRLKTQAKQNFQYGRIDIRAVMPEGQGIWPALWMLGENFPTVGWPHSGEIDVMEMIGGEGRENRVYGTAHWYNQSNSSNASYGGNRLLSSGETLSTSFHVYSIEWDSTAITWYLDDVQFHTMTIDNSASLAAFRKEFFFIFNIAVGGNWPGNPNSSTVFPQRMIVDYVRVFQKN
;
A
#
# COMPACT_ATOMS: atom_id res chain seq x y z
N TYR A 1 -6.97 -69.70 2.76
CA TYR A 1 -7.02 -70.24 4.14
C TYR A 1 -7.13 -71.75 4.08
N SER A 2 -6.43 -72.48 4.95
CA SER A 2 -6.51 -73.94 5.05
C SER A 2 -6.59 -74.38 6.51
N ALA A 3 -7.42 -75.37 6.81
CA ALA A 3 -7.50 -76.00 8.12
C ALA A 3 -7.42 -77.51 7.96
N SER A 4 -6.70 -78.16 8.87
CA SER A 4 -6.56 -79.63 8.89
C SER A 4 -6.89 -80.13 10.29
N ASP A 5 -7.63 -81.23 10.37
CA ASP A 5 -7.88 -81.89 11.65
C ASP A 5 -6.80 -82.92 11.99
N ALA A 6 -6.84 -83.44 13.23
CA ALA A 6 -5.87 -84.41 13.72
C ALA A 6 -5.95 -85.79 13.04
N ALA A 7 -7.03 -86.08 12.30
CA ALA A 7 -7.18 -87.29 11.50
C ALA A 7 -6.61 -87.14 10.08
N GLY A 8 -6.10 -85.94 9.74
CA GLY A 8 -5.50 -85.65 8.43
C GLY A 8 -6.52 -85.18 7.38
N ASN A 9 -7.77 -84.89 7.76
CA ASN A 9 -8.73 -84.31 6.84
C ASN A 9 -8.43 -82.82 6.67
N THR A 10 -8.38 -82.36 5.42
CA THR A 10 -8.05 -80.97 5.11
C THR A 10 -9.20 -80.29 4.39
N SER A 11 -9.48 -79.03 4.75
CA SER A 11 -10.39 -78.15 4.02
C SER A 11 -9.68 -76.84 3.67
N THR A 12 -10.01 -76.28 2.51
CA THR A 12 -9.45 -75.02 2.03
C THR A 12 -10.57 -74.07 1.63
N ALA A 13 -10.41 -72.80 1.99
CA ALA A 13 -11.25 -71.70 1.53
C ALA A 13 -10.36 -70.63 0.89
N THR A 14 -10.72 -70.20 -0.31
CA THR A 14 -10.06 -69.10 -1.02
C THR A 14 -10.85 -67.81 -0.83
N ARG A 15 -10.16 -66.73 -0.46
CA ARG A 15 -10.67 -65.36 -0.53
C ARG A 15 -9.91 -64.67 -1.65
N THR A 16 -10.63 -64.19 -2.66
CA THR A 16 -10.07 -63.28 -3.66
C THR A 16 -9.95 -61.90 -3.03
N VAL A 17 -8.75 -61.33 -3.05
CA VAL A 17 -8.52 -59.92 -2.71
C VAL A 17 -8.22 -59.23 -4.03
N ILE A 18 -9.04 -58.25 -4.39
CA ILE A 18 -8.81 -57.40 -5.55
C ILE A 18 -8.11 -56.15 -5.02
N VAL A 19 -6.87 -55.92 -5.45
CA VAL A 19 -6.18 -54.64 -5.26
C VAL A 19 -6.46 -53.86 -6.54
N ALA A 20 -7.18 -52.75 -6.40
CA ALA A 20 -7.49 -51.84 -7.49
C ALA A 20 -7.06 -50.46 -7.05
N ASP A 21 -6.54 -49.69 -8.00
CA ASP A 21 -6.35 -48.27 -7.80
C ASP A 21 -7.71 -47.56 -7.84
N THR A 22 -7.95 -46.71 -6.86
CA THR A 22 -9.19 -45.97 -6.66
C THR A 22 -8.95 -44.49 -6.39
N GLN A 23 -7.70 -44.03 -6.47
CA GLN A 23 -7.35 -42.65 -6.16
C GLN A 23 -7.29 -41.85 -7.48
N PRO A 24 -7.98 -40.71 -7.60
CA PRO A 24 -7.83 -39.85 -8.76
C PRO A 24 -6.48 -39.13 -8.75
N PRO A 25 -5.96 -38.73 -9.94
CA PRO A 25 -4.77 -37.88 -10.04
C PRO A 25 -4.95 -36.54 -9.31
N THR A 26 -3.85 -35.94 -8.88
CA THR A 26 -3.79 -34.55 -8.41
C THR A 26 -3.32 -33.66 -9.55
N ILE A 27 -4.09 -32.62 -9.90
CA ILE A 27 -3.73 -31.62 -10.92
C ILE A 27 -3.15 -30.38 -10.23
N THR A 28 -2.03 -29.88 -10.73
CA THR A 28 -1.42 -28.61 -10.35
C THR A 28 -1.42 -27.68 -11.56
N LEU A 29 -2.11 -26.54 -11.47
CA LEU A 29 -2.09 -25.52 -12.52
C LEU A 29 -0.69 -24.89 -12.61
N THR A 30 -0.20 -24.66 -13.83
CA THR A 30 0.99 -23.83 -14.06
C THR A 30 0.53 -22.40 -14.21
N GLY A 31 0.77 -21.56 -13.20
CA GLY A 31 0.22 -20.19 -13.10
C GLY A 31 -1.14 -20.14 -12.40
N GLU A 32 -1.69 -18.93 -12.23
CA GLU A 32 -2.86 -18.65 -11.37
C GLU A 32 -4.15 -19.34 -11.83
N SER A 33 -5.07 -19.63 -10.90
CA SER A 33 -6.42 -20.17 -11.20
C SER A 33 -7.40 -19.09 -11.67
N GLU A 34 -7.08 -17.82 -11.44
CA GLU A 34 -7.81 -16.65 -11.96
C GLU A 34 -6.83 -15.74 -12.69
N VAL A 35 -7.13 -15.40 -13.95
CA VAL A 35 -6.25 -14.61 -14.82
C VAL A 35 -7.05 -13.48 -15.46
N SER A 36 -6.58 -12.24 -15.31
CA SER A 36 -7.09 -11.13 -16.12
C SER A 36 -6.32 -11.05 -17.44
N HIS A 37 -7.04 -10.86 -18.55
CA HIS A 37 -6.45 -10.82 -19.90
C HIS A 37 -6.94 -9.61 -20.68
N GLU A 38 -6.06 -9.00 -21.49
CA GLU A 38 -6.39 -7.78 -22.21
C GLU A 38 -7.29 -8.04 -23.42
N GLN A 39 -8.40 -7.31 -23.52
CA GLN A 39 -9.32 -7.36 -24.66
C GLN A 39 -8.57 -7.14 -25.99
N GLY A 40 -8.92 -7.95 -27.00
CA GLY A 40 -8.35 -7.82 -28.34
C GLY A 40 -7.00 -8.50 -28.54
N THR A 41 -6.46 -9.16 -27.52
CA THR A 41 -5.22 -9.96 -27.60
C THR A 41 -5.50 -11.46 -27.46
N ASP A 42 -4.66 -12.30 -28.07
CA ASP A 42 -4.79 -13.75 -27.95
C ASP A 42 -4.28 -14.21 -26.57
N TYR A 43 -5.07 -15.04 -25.86
CA TYR A 43 -4.65 -15.65 -24.60
C TYR A 43 -3.96 -17.00 -24.86
N VAL A 44 -2.77 -17.20 -24.29
CA VAL A 44 -2.07 -18.49 -24.28
C VAL A 44 -1.98 -18.99 -22.85
N ASP A 45 -2.63 -20.12 -22.59
CA ASP A 45 -2.66 -20.73 -21.28
C ASP A 45 -1.29 -21.31 -20.87
N ALA A 46 -0.91 -21.11 -19.60
CA ALA A 46 0.37 -21.58 -19.06
C ALA A 46 0.42 -23.10 -18.80
N GLY A 47 -0.72 -23.80 -18.87
CA GLY A 47 -0.84 -25.24 -18.75
C GLY A 47 -1.10 -25.73 -17.32
N ALA A 48 -1.03 -27.05 -17.15
CA ALA A 48 -1.10 -27.74 -15.87
C ALA A 48 -0.38 -29.10 -15.96
N THR A 49 0.05 -29.62 -14.81
CA THR A 49 0.63 -30.96 -14.65
C THR A 49 -0.26 -31.82 -13.77
N ALA A 50 -0.16 -33.15 -13.88
CA ALA A 50 -0.85 -34.05 -12.96
C ALA A 50 0.01 -35.23 -12.56
N THR A 51 -0.13 -35.66 -11.31
CA THR A 51 0.53 -36.84 -10.74
C THR A 51 -0.48 -37.77 -10.11
N ASP A 52 -0.17 -39.06 -10.10
CA ASP A 52 -0.97 -40.08 -9.44
C ASP A 52 -0.07 -41.01 -8.62
N VAL A 53 -0.59 -41.58 -7.53
CA VAL A 53 0.17 -42.41 -6.59
C VAL A 53 0.63 -43.74 -7.20
N VAL A 54 -0.03 -44.22 -8.26
CA VAL A 54 0.29 -45.46 -8.97
C VAL A 54 0.96 -45.18 -10.32
N ASP A 55 0.49 -44.16 -11.05
CA ASP A 55 0.92 -43.86 -12.42
C ASP A 55 2.04 -42.80 -12.53
N ASP A 56 2.52 -42.25 -11.41
CA ASP A 56 3.49 -41.16 -11.28
C ASP A 56 3.08 -39.87 -12.01
N THR A 57 3.13 -39.83 -13.35
CA THR A 57 2.76 -38.66 -14.17
C THR A 57 1.60 -38.99 -15.09
N VAL A 58 0.54 -38.18 -15.00
CA VAL A 58 -0.69 -38.35 -15.79
C VAL A 58 -0.83 -37.21 -16.79
N PRO A 59 -1.10 -37.49 -18.08
CA PRO A 59 -1.35 -36.44 -19.07
C PRO A 59 -2.56 -35.58 -18.73
N VAL A 60 -2.41 -34.26 -18.82
CA VAL A 60 -3.50 -33.30 -18.66
C VAL A 60 -4.05 -32.89 -20.03
N THR A 61 -5.37 -32.83 -20.12
CA THR A 61 -6.07 -32.30 -21.30
C THR A 61 -6.79 -31.01 -20.93
N ILE A 62 -6.73 -30.00 -21.80
CA ILE A 62 -7.37 -28.69 -21.60
C ILE A 62 -8.59 -28.60 -22.51
N SER A 63 -9.70 -28.12 -21.96
CA SER A 63 -10.93 -27.83 -22.71
C SER A 63 -11.45 -26.44 -22.35
N GLY A 64 -12.15 -25.79 -23.28
CA GLY A 64 -12.49 -24.36 -23.20
C GLY A 64 -11.65 -23.53 -24.17
N GLU A 65 -12.12 -22.32 -24.47
CA GLU A 65 -11.44 -21.37 -25.34
C GLU A 65 -11.67 -19.97 -24.76
N VAL A 66 -10.59 -19.17 -24.70
CA VAL A 66 -10.65 -17.77 -24.27
C VAL A 66 -10.74 -16.90 -25.51
N GLY A 67 -11.84 -16.16 -25.64
CA GLY A 67 -12.04 -15.21 -26.73
C GLY A 67 -11.35 -13.88 -26.48
N THR A 68 -11.43 -12.96 -27.44
CA THR A 68 -10.86 -11.61 -27.33
C THR A 68 -11.88 -10.56 -26.86
N GLU A 69 -13.10 -10.98 -26.55
CA GLU A 69 -14.21 -10.10 -26.15
C GLU A 69 -14.34 -10.05 -24.63
N LEU A 70 -14.94 -8.98 -24.09
CA LEU A 70 -15.11 -8.85 -22.65
C LEU A 70 -15.94 -9.99 -22.05
N GLY A 71 -15.47 -10.56 -20.95
CA GLY A 71 -16.20 -11.57 -20.20
C GLY A 71 -15.30 -12.59 -19.51
N ASP A 72 -15.93 -13.45 -18.72
CA ASP A 72 -15.25 -14.56 -18.05
C ASP A 72 -15.28 -15.80 -18.93
N TYR A 73 -14.11 -16.39 -19.14
CA TYR A 73 -13.89 -17.62 -19.85
C TYR A 73 -13.37 -18.67 -18.87
N THR A 74 -13.78 -19.92 -19.03
CA THR A 74 -13.30 -21.01 -18.16
C THR A 74 -12.55 -22.03 -18.99
N LEU A 75 -11.32 -22.32 -18.58
CA LEU A 75 -10.54 -23.46 -19.05
C LEU A 75 -10.63 -24.58 -18.01
N THR A 76 -10.97 -25.78 -18.45
CA THR A 76 -11.05 -26.99 -17.60
C THR A 76 -9.92 -27.93 -17.97
N PHE A 77 -9.10 -28.27 -16.98
CA PHE A 77 -8.00 -29.22 -17.04
C PHE A 77 -8.49 -30.56 -16.51
N THR A 78 -8.35 -31.63 -17.29
CA THR A 78 -8.76 -32.99 -16.91
C THR A 78 -7.59 -33.94 -17.01
N ALA A 79 -7.35 -34.72 -15.95
CA ALA A 79 -6.40 -35.82 -15.93
C ALA A 79 -7.12 -37.13 -15.60
N THR A 80 -6.82 -38.20 -16.35
CA THR A 80 -7.39 -39.54 -16.14
C THR A 80 -6.26 -40.55 -16.10
N ASP A 81 -6.17 -41.29 -14.99
CA ASP A 81 -5.16 -42.33 -14.80
C ASP A 81 -5.44 -43.59 -15.62
N THR A 82 -4.56 -44.60 -15.53
CA THR A 82 -4.71 -45.86 -16.27
C THR A 82 -5.82 -46.76 -15.71
N ALA A 83 -6.22 -46.56 -14.45
CA ALA A 83 -7.32 -47.25 -13.77
C ALA A 83 -8.70 -46.65 -14.10
N GLY A 84 -8.73 -45.46 -14.70
CA GLY A 84 -9.93 -44.71 -15.08
C GLY A 84 -10.44 -43.72 -14.02
N ASN A 85 -9.69 -43.45 -12.94
CA ASN A 85 -10.06 -42.37 -12.02
C ASN A 85 -9.69 -41.02 -12.66
N SER A 86 -10.46 -39.97 -12.37
CA SER A 86 -10.27 -38.66 -13.01
C SER A 86 -10.42 -37.53 -12.01
N ALA A 87 -9.62 -36.48 -12.22
CA ALA A 87 -9.73 -35.20 -11.54
C ALA A 87 -9.88 -34.06 -12.55
N THR A 88 -10.44 -32.94 -12.10
CA THR A 88 -10.60 -31.73 -12.90
C THR A 88 -10.25 -30.50 -12.09
N GLU A 89 -9.53 -29.58 -12.72
CA GLU A 89 -9.28 -28.23 -12.19
C GLU A 89 -9.70 -27.17 -13.21
N THR A 90 -9.97 -25.95 -12.74
CA THR A 90 -10.41 -24.86 -13.62
C THR A 90 -9.57 -23.61 -13.46
N ARG A 91 -9.32 -22.94 -14.59
CA ARG A 91 -8.85 -21.56 -14.64
C ARG A 91 -9.94 -20.65 -15.19
N THR A 92 -10.22 -19.56 -14.49
CA THR A 92 -11.08 -18.48 -14.99
C THR A 92 -10.21 -17.40 -15.60
N VAL A 93 -10.47 -17.05 -16.86
CA VAL A 93 -9.80 -15.97 -17.58
C VAL A 93 -10.81 -14.85 -17.84
N THR A 94 -10.64 -13.72 -17.17
CA THR A 94 -11.53 -12.56 -17.30
C THR A 94 -10.91 -11.58 -18.29
N VAL A 95 -11.52 -11.51 -19.48
CA VAL A 95 -11.08 -10.57 -20.53
C VAL A 95 -11.69 -9.21 -20.25
N ILE A 96 -10.84 -8.21 -20.11
CA ILE A 96 -11.22 -6.87 -19.66
C ILE A 96 -10.67 -5.77 -20.58
N GLU A 97 -11.32 -4.60 -20.53
CA GLU A 97 -11.03 -3.47 -21.41
C GLU A 97 -9.62 -2.92 -21.13
N SER A 98 -8.86 -2.66 -22.19
CA SER A 98 -7.51 -2.06 -22.13
C SER A 98 -7.51 -0.75 -21.33
N GLY A 99 -6.64 -0.64 -20.34
CA GLY A 99 -6.42 0.60 -19.56
C GLY A 99 -7.37 0.81 -18.37
N GLN A 100 -8.14 -0.20 -17.97
CA GLN A 100 -8.82 -0.20 -16.66
C GLN A 100 -7.90 -0.77 -15.57
N PRO A 101 -7.94 -0.24 -14.33
CA PRO A 101 -7.21 -0.83 -13.20
C PRO A 101 -7.65 -2.27 -12.95
N GLN A 102 -6.71 -3.21 -12.99
CA GLN A 102 -6.93 -4.65 -12.87
C GLN A 102 -6.42 -5.13 -11.52
N ALA A 103 -7.24 -5.82 -10.74
CA ALA A 103 -6.74 -6.53 -9.58
C ALA A 103 -5.80 -7.64 -10.06
N ILE A 104 -4.55 -7.58 -9.62
CA ILE A 104 -3.53 -8.58 -9.93
C ILE A 104 -3.16 -9.32 -8.65
N SER A 105 -2.96 -10.62 -8.77
CA SER A 105 -2.49 -11.49 -7.69
C SER A 105 -1.33 -12.34 -8.19
N LEU A 106 -0.32 -12.54 -7.36
CA LEU A 106 0.76 -13.51 -7.58
C LEU A 106 0.82 -14.41 -6.36
N SER A 107 0.41 -15.65 -6.51
CA SER A 107 0.56 -16.65 -5.46
C SER A 107 2.04 -16.98 -5.25
N VAL A 108 2.46 -17.07 -3.99
CA VAL A 108 3.80 -17.52 -3.57
C VAL A 108 3.72 -18.96 -3.08
N PHE A 109 2.72 -19.25 -2.25
CA PHE A 109 2.49 -20.56 -1.67
C PHE A 109 1.00 -20.75 -1.37
N ASP A 110 0.44 -21.86 -1.85
CA ASP A 110 -0.95 -22.25 -1.63
C ASP A 110 -1.09 -23.77 -1.71
N ALA A 111 -2.03 -24.33 -0.95
CA ALA A 111 -2.37 -25.76 -0.95
C ALA A 111 -1.14 -26.70 -0.87
N GLY A 112 -0.20 -26.38 0.02
CA GLY A 112 0.98 -27.21 0.26
C GLY A 112 2.12 -27.04 -0.76
N GLN A 113 1.97 -26.15 -1.74
CA GLN A 113 2.93 -26.02 -2.85
C GLN A 113 3.39 -24.57 -3.05
N ALA A 114 4.68 -24.40 -3.32
CA ALA A 114 5.20 -23.13 -3.82
C ALA A 114 4.77 -22.95 -5.28
N ASN A 115 4.42 -21.71 -5.65
CA ASN A 115 4.09 -21.38 -7.03
C ASN A 115 5.32 -21.57 -7.93
N VAL A 116 5.10 -21.99 -9.18
CA VAL A 116 6.16 -22.23 -10.18
C VAL A 116 7.02 -21.00 -10.48
N ALA A 117 6.52 -19.78 -10.22
CA ALA A 117 7.30 -18.54 -10.31
C ALA A 117 8.44 -18.49 -9.27
N PHE A 118 8.28 -19.20 -8.16
CA PHE A 118 9.26 -19.39 -7.09
C PHE A 118 9.92 -20.77 -7.20
N ASP A 119 10.58 -20.99 -8.35
CA ASP A 119 11.18 -22.26 -8.77
C ASP A 119 12.38 -22.74 -7.94
N ALA A 120 12.90 -21.92 -7.03
CA ALA A 120 13.90 -22.32 -6.04
C ALA A 120 13.26 -22.89 -4.77
N GLY A 121 11.93 -22.90 -4.66
CA GLY A 121 11.20 -23.66 -3.65
C GLY A 121 11.35 -23.13 -2.23
N LEU A 122 11.31 -24.06 -1.28
CA LEU A 122 11.29 -23.79 0.16
C LEU A 122 12.71 -23.87 0.71
N ASN A 123 13.15 -22.81 1.37
CA ASN A 123 14.54 -22.66 1.78
C ASN A 123 14.64 -22.13 3.21
N GLY A 124 15.82 -22.31 3.80
CA GLY A 124 16.20 -21.71 5.06
C GLY A 124 17.66 -21.27 5.08
N ALA A 125 17.99 -20.39 6.01
CA ALA A 125 19.36 -20.01 6.32
C ALA A 125 19.55 -19.98 7.83
N ASP A 126 20.70 -20.47 8.30
CA ASP A 126 20.93 -20.72 9.72
C ASP A 126 22.29 -20.21 10.19
N SER A 127 22.27 -19.33 11.20
CA SER A 127 23.48 -18.75 11.80
C SER A 127 24.38 -19.79 12.48
N GLY A 128 23.82 -20.91 12.96
CA GLY A 128 24.56 -22.03 13.54
C GLY A 128 25.53 -22.71 12.56
N ILE A 129 25.34 -22.49 11.26
CA ILE A 129 26.23 -22.94 10.18
C ILE A 129 26.76 -21.74 9.37
N SER A 130 26.95 -20.59 10.02
CA SER A 130 27.46 -19.36 9.38
C SER A 130 26.59 -18.86 8.22
N TRP A 131 25.26 -18.93 8.38
CA TRP A 131 24.27 -18.58 7.35
C TRP A 131 24.35 -19.44 6.10
N GLY A 132 24.81 -20.70 6.25
CA GLY A 132 24.63 -21.72 5.23
C GLY A 132 23.13 -21.96 4.95
N GLY A 133 22.82 -22.25 3.70
CA GLY A 133 21.45 -22.53 3.25
C GLY A 133 21.06 -24.00 3.41
N CYS A 134 19.78 -24.24 3.66
CA CYS A 134 19.08 -25.51 3.49
C CYS A 134 17.99 -25.29 2.43
N SER A 135 17.85 -26.20 1.48
CA SER A 135 17.04 -25.99 0.28
C SER A 135 16.30 -27.27 -0.07
N ASP A 136 14.96 -27.20 -0.07
CA ASP A 136 14.05 -28.30 -0.41
C ASP A 136 14.35 -29.63 0.31
N ASP A 137 14.86 -29.55 1.54
CA ASP A 137 15.27 -30.70 2.35
C ASP A 137 14.51 -30.78 3.69
N GLY A 138 13.45 -30.00 3.85
CA GLY A 138 12.69 -29.89 5.11
C GLY A 138 13.50 -29.28 6.26
N GLY A 139 14.65 -28.67 5.97
CA GLY A 139 15.60 -28.16 6.96
C GLY A 139 16.59 -29.20 7.47
N ASP A 140 16.72 -30.37 6.85
CA ASP A 140 17.68 -31.41 7.26
C ASP A 140 19.13 -30.88 7.41
N ALA A 141 19.54 -29.93 6.57
CA ALA A 141 20.86 -29.30 6.66
C ALA A 141 20.94 -28.13 7.67
N CYS A 142 19.81 -27.65 8.22
CA CYS A 142 19.72 -26.53 9.15
C CYS A 142 19.47 -27.01 10.59
N PRO A 143 20.42 -26.85 11.53
CA PRO A 143 20.26 -27.34 12.90
C PRO A 143 19.19 -26.60 13.73
N ASN A 144 18.78 -25.40 13.34
CA ASN A 144 17.89 -24.53 14.11
C ASN A 144 16.54 -24.22 13.44
N LEU A 145 16.31 -24.77 12.25
CA LEU A 145 15.10 -24.54 11.47
C LEU A 145 14.72 -25.80 10.72
N SER A 146 13.46 -26.21 10.83
CA SER A 146 12.87 -27.26 9.99
C SER A 146 11.51 -26.84 9.47
N TRP A 147 11.07 -27.45 8.37
CA TRP A 147 9.74 -27.24 7.83
C TRP A 147 9.16 -28.52 7.22
N ALA A 148 7.84 -28.61 7.20
CA ALA A 148 7.12 -29.72 6.60
C ALA A 148 5.75 -29.26 6.08
N ILE A 149 5.25 -29.94 5.05
CA ILE A 149 3.84 -29.83 4.67
C ILE A 149 3.03 -30.74 5.58
N VAL A 150 2.01 -30.19 6.23
CA VAL A 150 1.16 -30.90 7.19
C VAL A 150 -0.32 -30.68 6.87
N GLN A 151 -1.16 -31.63 7.26
CA GLN A 151 -2.61 -31.51 7.15
C GLN A 151 -3.17 -30.69 8.32
N ASP A 152 -3.78 -29.55 8.02
CA ASP A 152 -4.64 -28.77 8.89
C ASP A 152 -6.11 -29.03 8.54
N ALA A 153 -6.96 -29.14 9.57
CA ALA A 153 -8.35 -29.54 9.39
C ALA A 153 -9.21 -28.52 8.63
N ASP A 154 -8.83 -27.23 8.69
CA ASP A 154 -9.59 -26.13 8.11
C ASP A 154 -8.99 -25.66 6.77
N ARG A 155 -7.67 -25.78 6.60
CA ARG A 155 -6.92 -25.27 5.45
C ARG A 155 -6.37 -26.35 4.50
N GLY A 156 -6.44 -27.63 4.87
CA GLY A 156 -5.84 -28.70 4.08
C GLY A 156 -4.32 -28.73 4.25
N ASP A 157 -3.58 -28.82 3.15
CA ASP A 157 -2.12 -28.93 3.21
C ASP A 157 -1.49 -27.55 3.42
N VAL A 158 -0.80 -27.36 4.56
CA VAL A 158 -0.19 -26.08 4.96
C VAL A 158 1.29 -26.25 5.29
N LEU A 159 2.05 -25.15 5.24
CA LEU A 159 3.47 -25.14 5.58
C LEU A 159 3.65 -24.95 7.09
N GLN A 160 4.21 -25.94 7.79
CA GLN A 160 4.63 -25.82 9.19
C GLN A 160 6.14 -25.53 9.27
N ILE A 161 6.51 -24.52 10.05
CA ILE A 161 7.89 -24.12 10.32
C ILE A 161 8.17 -24.24 11.81
N GLU A 162 9.32 -24.80 12.17
CA GLU A 162 9.75 -25.02 13.54
C GLU A 162 11.14 -24.45 13.80
N HIS A 163 11.26 -23.64 14.87
CA HIS A 163 12.54 -23.20 15.41
C HIS A 163 13.03 -24.14 16.50
N SER A 164 14.33 -24.41 16.54
CA SER A 164 14.91 -25.21 17.62
C SER A 164 14.87 -24.47 18.97
N SER A 165 15.23 -25.18 20.04
CA SER A 165 15.35 -24.59 21.37
C SER A 165 16.68 -23.84 21.60
N ALA A 166 17.56 -23.77 20.60
CA ALA A 166 18.91 -23.23 20.77
C ALA A 166 18.98 -21.70 20.79
N GLY A 167 17.95 -20.99 20.33
CA GLY A 167 17.93 -19.52 20.27
C GLY A 167 18.93 -18.94 19.28
N GLN A 168 19.34 -19.73 18.28
CA GLN A 168 20.19 -19.28 17.18
C GLN A 168 19.33 -18.72 16.06
N GLN A 169 19.80 -17.65 15.42
CA GLN A 169 19.07 -17.02 14.34
C GLN A 169 18.96 -17.98 13.15
N ALA A 170 17.74 -18.20 12.70
CA ALA A 170 17.44 -18.92 11.47
C ALA A 170 16.21 -18.30 10.81
N ILE A 171 16.16 -18.33 9.49
CA ILE A 171 15.08 -17.72 8.71
C ILE A 171 14.59 -18.69 7.65
N PHE A 172 13.29 -18.72 7.43
CA PHE A 172 12.66 -19.46 6.34
C PHE A 172 12.35 -18.49 5.19
N PHE A 173 12.47 -18.96 3.95
CA PHE A 173 12.09 -18.17 2.78
C PHE A 173 11.68 -19.02 1.58
N ILE A 174 10.83 -18.43 0.73
CA ILE A 174 10.44 -18.99 -0.57
C ILE A 174 11.10 -18.14 -1.65
N LYS A 175 11.82 -18.76 -2.59
CA LYS A 175 12.73 -18.07 -3.50
C LYS A 175 12.46 -18.41 -4.98
N THR A 176 12.80 -17.48 -5.87
CA THR A 176 12.98 -17.74 -7.30
C THR A 176 14.47 -17.66 -7.71
N ASN A 177 14.89 -18.50 -8.66
CA ASN A 177 16.20 -18.42 -9.30
C ASN A 177 16.29 -17.26 -10.30
N SER A 178 15.14 -16.79 -10.79
CA SER A 178 15.02 -15.74 -11.80
C SER A 178 14.32 -14.53 -11.19
N PRO A 179 15.06 -13.45 -10.86
CA PRO A 179 14.47 -12.25 -10.28
C PRO A 179 13.32 -11.71 -11.13
N MET A 180 12.25 -11.29 -10.48
CA MET A 180 11.01 -10.83 -11.10
C MET A 180 10.85 -9.33 -10.95
N ASP A 181 10.21 -8.70 -11.93
CA ASP A 181 9.71 -7.34 -11.82
C ASP A 181 8.29 -7.37 -11.25
N LEU A 182 8.14 -6.93 -10.01
CA LEU A 182 6.88 -6.83 -9.28
C LEU A 182 6.40 -5.37 -9.16
N SER A 183 6.83 -4.47 -10.04
CA SER A 183 6.47 -3.03 -9.97
C SER A 183 4.97 -2.77 -10.05
N ALA A 184 4.21 -3.66 -10.73
CA ALA A 184 2.75 -3.60 -10.77
C ALA A 184 2.10 -3.75 -9.38
N TYR A 185 2.79 -4.38 -8.42
CA TYR A 185 2.32 -4.53 -7.03
C TYR A 185 2.71 -3.35 -6.13
N SER A 186 3.27 -2.26 -6.67
CA SER A 186 3.78 -1.12 -5.88
C SER A 186 2.74 -0.44 -4.97
N THR A 187 1.46 -0.53 -5.31
CA THR A 187 0.32 -0.04 -4.51
C THR A 187 -0.34 -1.13 -3.66
N GLY A 188 0.15 -2.35 -3.81
CA GLY A 188 -0.42 -3.56 -3.28
C GLY A 188 0.05 -3.93 -1.88
N SER A 189 -0.20 -5.18 -1.53
CA SER A 189 0.24 -5.79 -0.28
C SER A 189 0.77 -7.18 -0.53
N ILE A 190 1.71 -7.62 0.32
CA ILE A 190 1.93 -9.04 0.54
C ILE A 190 0.97 -9.52 1.64
N ILE A 191 0.28 -10.61 1.38
CA ILE A 191 -0.77 -11.17 2.24
C ILE A 191 -0.46 -12.64 2.49
N PHE A 192 -0.62 -13.10 3.73
CA PHE A 192 -0.47 -14.49 4.09
C PHE A 192 -1.28 -14.81 5.34
N ASP A 193 -1.68 -16.06 5.48
CA ASP A 193 -2.34 -16.55 6.69
C ASP A 193 -1.31 -17.21 7.60
N LEU A 194 -1.39 -16.91 8.90
CA LEU A 194 -0.47 -17.41 9.91
C LEU A 194 -1.21 -18.00 11.10
N LYS A 195 -0.74 -19.14 11.61
CA LYS A 195 -1.23 -19.75 12.86
C LYS A 195 -0.08 -20.13 13.77
N THR A 196 -0.09 -19.66 15.02
CA THR A 196 0.86 -20.09 16.04
C THR A 196 0.39 -21.40 16.64
N ILE A 197 1.19 -22.47 16.52
CA ILE A 197 0.89 -23.77 17.15
C ILE A 197 1.42 -23.81 18.58
N SER A 198 2.64 -23.31 18.79
CA SER A 198 3.24 -23.19 20.12
C SER A 198 4.42 -22.21 20.11
N GLY A 199 4.83 -21.74 21.29
CA GLY A 199 5.99 -20.85 21.47
C GLY A 199 5.64 -19.37 21.43
N ASP A 200 6.64 -18.53 21.11
CA ASP A 200 6.47 -17.09 20.93
C ASP A 200 5.72 -16.78 19.62
N SER A 201 4.72 -15.92 19.71
CA SER A 201 3.87 -15.51 18.59
C SER A 201 4.33 -14.22 17.91
N ASN A 202 5.47 -13.64 18.32
CA ASN A 202 6.00 -12.46 17.65
C ASN A 202 6.80 -12.85 16.41
N TYR A 203 6.47 -12.27 15.27
CA TYR A 203 7.14 -12.58 14.01
C TYR A 203 7.81 -11.36 13.40
N SER A 204 8.82 -11.64 12.58
CA SER A 204 9.45 -10.68 11.70
C SER A 204 9.53 -11.27 10.30
N MET A 205 9.45 -10.40 9.30
CA MET A 205 9.54 -10.77 7.90
C MET A 205 10.35 -9.76 7.11
N LYS A 206 10.71 -10.10 5.89
CA LYS A 206 11.24 -9.19 4.89
C LYS A 206 10.97 -9.72 3.48
N ILE A 207 11.24 -8.88 2.49
CA ILE A 207 11.35 -9.26 1.09
C ILE A 207 12.74 -8.85 0.62
N ASP A 208 13.47 -9.81 0.07
CA ASP A 208 14.74 -9.61 -0.59
C ASP A 208 14.56 -9.46 -2.11
N CYS A 209 15.45 -8.64 -2.64
CA CYS A 209 15.73 -8.46 -4.06
C CYS A 209 17.20 -8.84 -4.27
N VAL A 210 17.64 -8.91 -5.53
CA VAL A 210 19.04 -9.29 -5.82
C VAL A 210 20.01 -8.42 -5.00
N TYR A 211 20.86 -9.08 -4.21
CA TYR A 211 21.84 -8.43 -3.33
C TYR A 211 22.59 -7.31 -4.07
N PRO A 212 22.78 -6.13 -3.45
CA PRO A 212 22.61 -5.81 -2.02
C PRO A 212 21.21 -5.32 -1.61
N CYS A 213 20.19 -5.52 -2.43
CA CYS A 213 18.86 -4.99 -2.22
C CYS A 213 18.04 -5.81 -1.20
N THR A 214 17.33 -5.16 -0.28
CA THR A 214 16.40 -5.81 0.67
C THR A 214 15.42 -4.78 1.24
N SER A 215 14.22 -5.21 1.64
CA SER A 215 13.30 -4.39 2.44
C SER A 215 13.79 -4.17 3.87
N GLY A 216 14.85 -4.85 4.30
CA GLY A 216 15.24 -4.92 5.71
C GLY A 216 14.21 -5.67 6.57
N ASP A 217 14.58 -5.94 7.83
CA ASP A 217 13.76 -6.69 8.77
C ASP A 217 12.56 -5.86 9.24
N LYS A 218 11.35 -6.37 9.03
CA LYS A 218 10.10 -5.78 9.49
C LYS A 218 9.47 -6.65 10.58
N ALA A 219 9.39 -6.11 11.79
CA ALA A 219 8.59 -6.73 12.85
C ALA A 219 7.08 -6.61 12.51
N ILE A 220 6.37 -7.74 12.53
CA ILE A 220 4.90 -7.80 12.33
C ILE A 220 4.14 -8.09 13.63
N GLY A 221 4.87 -8.21 14.75
CA GLY A 221 4.28 -8.34 16.07
C GLY A 221 3.66 -9.72 16.32
N SER A 222 2.80 -9.78 17.35
CA SER A 222 2.14 -11.01 17.76
C SER A 222 1.01 -11.40 16.80
N GLN A 223 1.07 -12.58 16.21
CA GLN A 223 0.11 -13.07 15.21
C GLN A 223 -0.39 -14.49 15.52
N GLY A 224 -1.61 -14.83 15.12
CA GLY A 224 -2.11 -16.21 15.07
C GLY A 224 -2.19 -16.94 16.43
N THR A 225 -2.39 -16.21 17.54
CA THR A 225 -2.34 -16.78 18.91
C THR A 225 -3.56 -17.62 19.31
N LEU A 226 -4.71 -17.35 18.69
CA LEU A 226 -5.96 -18.05 18.97
C LEU A 226 -6.29 -19.07 17.88
N ASP A 227 -6.06 -18.70 16.62
CA ASP A 227 -6.24 -19.52 15.43
C ASP A 227 -5.56 -18.83 14.23
N TRP A 228 -5.84 -19.28 13.01
CA TRP A 228 -5.46 -18.61 11.75
C TRP A 228 -5.78 -17.12 11.73
N GLU A 229 -4.79 -16.30 11.39
CA GLU A 229 -4.88 -14.85 11.23
C GLU A 229 -4.31 -14.43 9.88
N THR A 230 -5.04 -13.60 9.13
CA THR A 230 -4.55 -13.01 7.88
C THR A 230 -3.69 -11.79 8.20
N VAL A 231 -2.43 -11.85 7.76
CA VAL A 231 -1.47 -10.76 7.87
C VAL A 231 -1.37 -10.05 6.52
N THR A 232 -1.46 -8.72 6.55
CA THR A 232 -1.33 -7.86 5.38
C THR A 232 -0.20 -6.86 5.61
N VAL A 233 0.79 -6.85 4.71
CA VAL A 233 1.93 -5.93 4.76
C VAL A 233 1.98 -5.11 3.47
N SER A 234 2.00 -3.79 3.59
CA SER A 234 2.02 -2.89 2.45
C SER A 234 3.34 -2.97 1.68
N VAL A 235 3.26 -3.11 0.35
CA VAL A 235 4.45 -3.08 -0.52
C VAL A 235 5.15 -1.72 -0.45
N ALA A 236 4.39 -0.64 -0.32
CA ALA A 236 4.95 0.71 -0.18
C ALA A 236 5.84 0.86 1.06
N GLU A 237 5.50 0.19 2.17
CA GLU A 237 6.35 0.17 3.37
C GLU A 237 7.66 -0.58 3.13
N LEU A 238 7.62 -1.69 2.39
CA LEU A 238 8.81 -2.49 2.05
C LEU A 238 9.73 -1.73 1.09
N VAL A 239 9.17 -1.04 0.10
CA VAL A 239 9.91 -0.17 -0.83
C VAL A 239 10.56 0.99 -0.08
N SER A 240 9.83 1.62 0.84
CA SER A 240 10.36 2.69 1.69
C SER A 240 11.54 2.22 2.55
N ALA A 241 11.59 0.93 2.86
CA ALA A 241 12.67 0.32 3.63
C ALA A 241 13.82 -0.25 2.78
N GLY A 242 13.76 -0.11 1.45
CA GLY A 242 14.87 -0.42 0.53
C GLY A 242 14.59 -1.47 -0.54
N LEU A 243 13.38 -2.05 -0.58
CA LEU A 243 13.00 -3.02 -1.61
C LEU A 243 12.94 -2.37 -2.99
N GLN A 244 13.60 -2.99 -3.99
CA GLN A 244 13.44 -2.64 -5.39
C GLN A 244 12.57 -3.68 -6.09
N LEU A 245 11.40 -3.24 -6.56
CA LEU A 245 10.40 -4.14 -7.15
C LEU A 245 10.83 -4.74 -8.49
N VAL A 246 11.75 -4.10 -9.21
CA VAL A 246 12.24 -4.55 -10.53
C VAL A 246 13.12 -5.81 -10.48
N ALA A 247 13.49 -6.29 -9.29
CA ALA A 247 14.45 -7.38 -9.12
C ALA A 247 14.19 -8.21 -7.86
N VAL A 248 12.92 -8.43 -7.51
CA VAL A 248 12.52 -9.25 -6.36
C VAL A 248 12.90 -10.71 -6.61
N ASP A 249 13.63 -11.32 -5.68
CA ASP A 249 14.06 -12.72 -5.80
C ASP A 249 13.53 -13.63 -4.68
N THR A 250 12.78 -13.08 -3.72
CA THR A 250 12.08 -13.84 -2.67
C THR A 250 10.59 -13.52 -2.66
N GLY A 251 9.77 -14.55 -2.51
CA GLY A 251 8.32 -14.39 -2.35
C GLY A 251 7.94 -13.94 -0.95
N ILE A 252 8.64 -14.50 0.06
CA ILE A 252 8.58 -14.09 1.48
C ILE A 252 9.84 -14.59 2.19
N VAL A 253 10.34 -13.84 3.18
CA VAL A 253 11.28 -14.30 4.20
C VAL A 253 10.63 -14.07 5.56
N ILE A 254 10.57 -15.07 6.43
CA ILE A 254 9.83 -14.98 7.71
C ILE A 254 10.44 -15.85 8.82
N TRP A 255 10.34 -15.38 10.06
CA TRP A 255 10.80 -16.10 11.25
C TRP A 255 10.08 -15.66 12.53
N ALA A 256 10.10 -16.52 13.54
CA ALA A 256 9.71 -16.16 14.90
C ALA A 256 10.82 -15.31 15.54
N THR A 257 10.45 -14.17 16.09
CA THR A 257 11.39 -13.13 16.56
C THR A 257 12.29 -13.62 17.69
N ALA A 258 11.79 -14.55 18.52
CA ALA A 258 12.57 -15.15 19.60
C ALA A 258 13.58 -16.22 19.13
N TYR A 259 13.42 -16.79 17.93
CA TYR A 259 14.23 -17.92 17.41
C TYR A 259 14.29 -19.14 18.35
N THR A 260 13.29 -19.34 19.22
CA THR A 260 13.30 -20.41 20.23
C THR A 260 11.97 -21.14 20.30
N SER A 261 11.96 -22.44 19.97
CA SER A 261 10.86 -23.38 20.22
C SER A 261 9.48 -22.91 19.73
N THR A 262 9.44 -22.05 18.70
CA THR A 262 8.19 -21.63 18.07
C THR A 262 7.87 -22.59 16.93
N ILE A 263 6.63 -23.08 16.92
CA ILE A 263 6.04 -23.84 15.82
C ILE A 263 4.89 -23.00 15.28
N PHE A 264 4.90 -22.72 13.99
CA PHE A 264 3.86 -21.93 13.33
C PHE A 264 3.59 -22.46 11.93
N GLN A 265 2.40 -22.16 11.43
CA GLN A 265 1.94 -22.57 10.12
C GLN A 265 1.67 -21.35 9.25
N LEU A 266 1.90 -21.51 7.94
CA LEU A 266 1.64 -20.52 6.91
C LEU A 266 0.80 -21.14 5.78
N ASP A 267 -0.08 -20.33 5.22
CA ASP A 267 -0.86 -20.67 4.04
C ASP A 267 -1.27 -19.41 3.26
N ASN A 268 -1.78 -19.56 2.02
CA ASN A 268 -2.29 -18.48 1.17
C ASN A 268 -1.34 -17.27 1.02
N ILE A 269 -0.04 -17.51 0.86
CA ILE A 269 0.97 -16.46 0.72
C ILE A 269 0.89 -15.91 -0.70
N ARG A 270 0.67 -14.61 -0.85
CA ARG A 270 0.48 -13.97 -2.16
C ARG A 270 0.77 -12.47 -2.15
N TRP A 271 1.06 -11.93 -3.32
CA TRP A 271 1.09 -10.50 -3.59
C TRP A 271 -0.23 -10.12 -4.23
N GLU A 272 -0.90 -9.10 -3.73
CA GLU A 272 -2.09 -8.51 -4.36
C GLU A 272 -1.82 -7.04 -4.70
N GLY A 273 -2.27 -6.59 -5.86
CA GLY A 273 -2.05 -5.22 -6.34
C GLY A 273 -3.09 -4.80 -7.37
N ILE A 274 -2.89 -3.62 -7.95
CA ILE A 274 -3.69 -3.12 -9.06
C ILE A 274 -2.75 -2.75 -10.20
N ASP A 275 -2.81 -3.50 -11.31
CA ASP A 275 -2.15 -3.17 -12.57
C ASP A 275 -3.03 -2.19 -13.34
N ASP A 276 -2.55 -0.96 -13.56
CA ASP A 276 -3.29 0.08 -14.28
C ASP A 276 -2.95 0.17 -15.77
N GLY A 277 -2.22 -0.81 -16.30
CA GLY A 277 -1.86 -0.90 -17.72
C GLY A 277 -0.80 0.13 -18.14
N SER A 278 -0.11 0.76 -17.20
CA SER A 278 1.02 1.63 -17.49
C SER A 278 2.30 0.81 -17.70
N SER A 279 2.86 0.87 -18.91
CA SER A 279 4.17 0.26 -19.25
C SER A 279 5.36 1.09 -18.77
N GLU A 280 5.10 2.27 -18.22
CA GLU A 280 6.12 3.16 -17.68
C GLU A 280 6.15 3.01 -16.16
N PRO A 281 7.33 2.75 -15.54
CA PRO A 281 7.44 2.70 -14.10
C PRO A 281 6.92 4.03 -13.53
N PRO A 282 6.17 3.99 -12.41
CA PRO A 282 5.57 5.20 -11.86
C PRO A 282 6.64 6.28 -11.65
N ILE A 283 6.50 7.43 -12.32
CA ILE A 283 7.46 8.53 -12.23
C ILE A 283 7.33 9.15 -10.83
N GLY A 284 8.12 8.65 -9.89
CA GLY A 284 8.20 9.10 -8.51
C GLY A 284 9.44 9.90 -8.21
N GLY A 285 9.31 10.91 -7.35
CA GLY A 285 10.44 11.70 -6.83
C GLY A 285 10.89 12.84 -7.75
N ASP A 286 12.10 13.36 -7.46
CA ASP A 286 12.72 14.45 -8.19
C ASP A 286 12.97 14.05 -9.66
N ASP A 287 12.33 14.77 -10.59
CA ASP A 287 12.48 14.59 -12.03
C ASP A 287 13.66 15.39 -12.62
N GLY A 288 14.53 15.91 -11.77
CA GLY A 288 15.65 16.76 -12.18
C GLY A 288 15.21 18.18 -12.55
N TRP A 289 13.95 18.56 -12.32
CA TRP A 289 13.52 19.94 -12.47
C TRP A 289 14.21 20.83 -11.43
N GLU A 290 14.91 21.85 -11.91
CA GLU A 290 15.58 22.82 -11.06
C GLU A 290 14.57 23.83 -10.53
N ILE A 291 14.52 23.98 -9.20
CA ILE A 291 13.69 24.99 -8.57
C ILE A 291 14.20 26.37 -8.99
N PRO A 292 13.37 27.22 -9.62
CA PRO A 292 13.74 28.60 -9.90
C PRO A 292 14.19 29.32 -8.63
N ALA A 293 15.11 30.28 -8.77
CA ALA A 293 15.58 31.10 -7.65
C ALA A 293 14.51 32.08 -7.18
N PHE A 294 13.44 31.57 -6.58
CA PHE A 294 12.34 32.36 -6.06
C PHE A 294 12.81 33.21 -4.89
N THR A 295 12.57 34.52 -5.00
CA THR A 295 12.64 35.45 -3.87
C THR A 295 11.25 35.67 -3.31
N GLY A 296 11.11 36.41 -2.22
CA GLY A 296 9.79 36.77 -1.70
C GLY A 296 9.82 37.20 -0.25
N TYR A 297 8.64 37.27 0.35
CA TYR A 297 8.49 37.68 1.75
C TYR A 297 9.21 36.71 2.69
N GLN A 298 9.66 37.23 3.84
CA GLN A 298 10.30 36.48 4.92
C GLN A 298 9.67 36.95 6.22
N ALA A 299 8.97 36.05 6.91
CA ALA A 299 8.33 36.39 8.18
C ALA A 299 9.36 36.50 9.31
N GLN A 300 8.92 37.06 10.43
CA GLN A 300 9.73 37.11 11.64
C GLN A 300 9.99 35.69 12.15
N THR A 301 11.16 35.46 12.73
CA THR A 301 11.52 34.16 13.35
C THR A 301 11.08 34.07 14.81
N SER A 302 10.45 35.11 15.35
CA SER A 302 9.98 35.18 16.73
C SER A 302 8.90 36.25 16.88
N TYR A 303 7.91 36.00 17.73
CA TYR A 303 6.83 36.93 18.04
C TYR A 303 6.77 37.20 19.55
N GLU A 304 6.52 38.45 19.94
CA GLU A 304 6.45 38.83 21.34
C GLU A 304 5.37 38.03 22.08
N GLY A 305 5.74 37.38 23.18
CA GLY A 305 4.82 36.57 23.98
C GLY A 305 4.56 35.16 23.43
N TYR A 306 5.28 34.73 22.38
CA TYR A 306 5.19 33.39 21.82
C TYR A 306 6.54 32.65 21.88
N SER A 307 6.47 31.31 21.92
CA SER A 307 7.59 30.40 21.72
C SER A 307 7.32 29.52 20.50
N GLN A 308 8.34 29.27 19.67
CA GLN A 308 8.25 28.26 18.61
C GLN A 308 8.21 26.87 19.24
N VAL A 309 7.13 26.13 19.02
CA VAL A 309 6.93 24.79 19.61
C VAL A 309 7.20 23.67 18.62
N TRP A 310 7.08 23.96 17.32
CA TRP A 310 7.37 23.01 16.25
C TRP A 310 7.68 23.74 14.94
N SER A 311 8.48 23.09 14.09
CA SER A 311 8.75 23.54 12.74
C SER A 311 9.21 22.37 11.87
N ASP A 312 8.88 22.44 10.59
CA ASP A 312 9.56 21.67 9.55
C ASP A 312 10.17 22.63 8.55
N GLU A 313 11.50 22.61 8.47
CA GLU A 313 12.31 23.42 7.55
C GLU A 313 12.69 22.64 6.29
N PHE A 314 12.20 21.40 6.15
CA PHE A 314 12.40 20.53 4.97
C PHE A 314 13.87 20.37 4.54
N SER A 315 14.80 20.48 5.50
CA SER A 315 16.26 20.43 5.26
C SER A 315 16.82 19.02 5.11
N GLY A 316 15.99 17.99 5.26
CA GLY A 316 16.36 16.59 5.10
C GLY A 316 16.54 16.19 3.64
N THR A 317 16.91 14.92 3.42
CA THR A 317 16.96 14.31 2.08
C THR A 317 15.62 13.69 1.66
N GLU A 318 14.73 13.48 2.62
CA GLU A 318 13.40 12.90 2.45
C GLU A 318 12.41 13.54 3.42
N VAL A 319 11.12 13.44 3.11
CA VAL A 319 10.06 13.95 3.98
C VAL A 319 10.06 13.15 5.29
N ASP A 320 10.16 13.84 6.43
CA ASP A 320 10.25 13.19 7.74
C ASP A 320 8.96 12.43 8.07
N SER A 321 9.04 11.10 8.07
CA SER A 321 7.93 10.21 8.38
C SER A 321 7.49 10.28 9.84
N ASN A 322 8.27 10.89 10.74
CA ASN A 322 7.80 11.21 12.10
C ASN A 322 6.87 12.42 12.13
N ASN A 323 6.92 13.29 11.11
CA ASN A 323 6.05 14.46 11.00
C ASN A 323 4.86 14.20 10.05
N TRP A 324 5.11 13.54 8.92
CA TRP A 324 4.16 13.47 7.81
C TRP A 324 3.75 12.04 7.44
N GLY A 325 2.48 11.84 7.12
CA GLY A 325 1.95 10.70 6.38
C GLY A 325 1.25 11.17 5.10
N TYR A 326 0.68 10.24 4.34
CA TYR A 326 0.05 10.52 3.04
C TYR A 326 -1.38 9.98 3.01
N ASP A 327 -2.28 10.73 2.39
CA ASP A 327 -3.52 10.17 1.86
C ASP A 327 -3.23 9.58 0.46
N ILE A 328 -3.70 8.36 0.21
CA ILE A 328 -3.47 7.63 -1.05
C ILE A 328 -4.83 7.31 -1.68
N GLY A 329 -4.97 7.53 -2.99
CA GLY A 329 -6.18 7.17 -3.74
C GLY A 329 -6.69 8.27 -4.67
N GLY A 330 -7.54 7.88 -5.62
CA GLY A 330 -8.13 8.78 -6.63
C GLY A 330 -9.64 8.77 -6.58
N GLY A 331 -10.24 9.38 -5.56
CA GLY A 331 -11.68 9.25 -5.27
C GLY A 331 -12.45 10.53 -4.98
N GLY A 332 -12.06 11.69 -5.53
CA GLY A 332 -12.89 12.89 -5.60
C GLY A 332 -13.07 13.69 -4.31
N TRP A 333 -12.65 13.17 -3.16
CA TRP A 333 -12.41 13.87 -1.89
C TRP A 333 -13.51 14.83 -1.41
N GLY A 334 -14.77 14.55 -1.80
CA GLY A 334 -15.93 15.40 -1.51
C GLY A 334 -16.18 16.54 -2.52
N ASN A 335 -15.24 16.78 -3.44
CA ASN A 335 -15.23 17.93 -4.34
C ASN A 335 -15.17 17.59 -5.83
N ASN A 336 -15.33 16.32 -6.22
CA ASN A 336 -15.17 15.83 -7.60
C ASN A 336 -13.78 16.09 -8.18
N GLU A 337 -12.76 16.00 -7.33
CA GLU A 337 -11.35 16.06 -7.70
C GLU A 337 -10.96 14.90 -8.67
N LEU A 338 -9.98 15.15 -9.55
CA LEU A 338 -9.60 14.26 -10.66
C LEU A 338 -8.26 13.56 -10.46
N GLU A 339 -7.44 13.98 -9.50
CA GLU A 339 -6.16 13.35 -9.21
C GLU A 339 -6.28 12.02 -8.45
N PHE A 340 -5.22 11.24 -8.54
CA PHE A 340 -4.90 10.17 -7.62
C PHE A 340 -3.75 10.64 -6.71
N TYR A 341 -4.01 10.79 -5.42
CA TYR A 341 -2.95 11.13 -4.47
C TYR A 341 -2.04 9.93 -4.23
N THR A 342 -0.73 10.19 -4.23
CA THR A 342 0.34 9.22 -4.00
C THR A 342 1.35 9.79 -3.01
N ASN A 343 2.28 8.95 -2.53
CA ASN A 343 3.48 9.39 -1.81
C ASN A 343 4.68 9.67 -2.75
N ARG A 344 4.55 9.43 -4.06
CA ARG A 344 5.63 9.59 -5.05
C ARG A 344 5.70 10.98 -5.67
N ASN A 345 4.65 11.77 -5.48
CA ASN A 345 4.50 13.11 -6.02
C ASN A 345 5.02 14.20 -5.05
N ALA A 346 5.63 13.81 -3.92
CA ALA A 346 6.25 14.72 -2.96
C ALA A 346 7.70 14.33 -2.68
N TYR A 347 8.59 15.32 -2.64
CA TYR A 347 10.02 15.10 -2.40
C TYR A 347 10.69 16.36 -1.83
N LEU A 348 11.87 16.20 -1.24
CA LEU A 348 12.67 17.33 -0.77
C LEU A 348 13.75 17.66 -1.78
N LYS A 349 13.90 18.96 -2.09
CA LYS A 349 14.96 19.47 -2.96
C LYS A 349 15.40 20.84 -2.48
N ASN A 350 16.71 21.05 -2.38
CA ASN A 350 17.33 22.32 -1.95
C ASN A 350 16.78 22.88 -0.62
N GLY A 351 16.44 22.00 0.33
CA GLY A 351 15.88 22.38 1.63
C GLY A 351 14.41 22.80 1.58
N GLN A 352 13.65 22.32 0.59
CA GLN A 352 12.26 22.69 0.36
C GLN A 352 11.44 21.44 0.06
N LEU A 353 10.21 21.41 0.54
CA LEU A 353 9.21 20.42 0.11
C LEU A 353 8.66 20.82 -1.25
N VAL A 354 8.68 19.88 -2.19
CA VAL A 354 8.04 20.01 -3.50
C VAL A 354 6.89 19.03 -3.56
N ILE A 355 5.68 19.52 -3.80
CA ILE A 355 4.52 18.69 -4.19
C ILE A 355 4.29 18.92 -5.68
N ARG A 356 4.23 17.84 -6.46
CA ARG A 356 4.11 17.88 -7.92
C ARG A 356 2.81 17.22 -8.38
N ALA A 357 1.96 17.98 -9.05
CA ALA A 357 0.83 17.45 -9.80
C ALA A 357 1.26 17.11 -11.24
N ASN A 358 1.03 15.88 -11.67
CA ASN A 358 1.35 15.40 -13.02
C ASN A 358 0.06 15.10 -13.81
N GLN A 359 0.17 15.19 -15.14
CA GLN A 359 -0.78 14.56 -16.05
C GLN A 359 -0.20 13.20 -16.48
N GLU A 360 -0.69 12.14 -15.85
CA GLU A 360 -0.31 10.76 -16.11
C GLU A 360 -1.51 9.86 -15.79
N ASN A 361 -1.66 8.76 -16.52
CA ASN A 361 -2.67 7.77 -16.18
C ASN A 361 -2.15 6.93 -15.01
N TYR A 362 -2.86 6.95 -13.89
CA TYR A 362 -2.50 6.16 -12.71
C TYR A 362 -3.71 5.88 -11.83
N GLY A 363 -3.87 4.63 -11.40
CA GLY A 363 -4.96 4.24 -10.49
C GLY A 363 -6.36 4.64 -10.99
N GLY A 364 -6.59 4.59 -12.30
CA GLY A 364 -7.86 4.95 -12.94
C GLY A 364 -8.12 6.45 -13.05
N ARG A 365 -7.12 7.30 -12.80
CA ARG A 365 -7.18 8.76 -12.94
C ARG A 365 -6.18 9.26 -13.97
N ALA A 366 -6.46 10.43 -14.54
CA ALA A 366 -5.63 11.07 -15.56
C ALA A 366 -4.59 12.05 -14.97
N TYR A 367 -4.55 12.17 -13.65
CA TYR A 367 -3.63 13.04 -12.93
C TYR A 367 -3.16 12.38 -11.64
N THR A 368 -1.95 12.68 -11.21
CA THR A 368 -1.43 12.31 -9.89
C THR A 368 -0.98 13.54 -9.13
N SER A 369 -0.97 13.45 -7.80
CA SER A 369 -0.46 14.49 -6.91
C SER A 369 -0.11 13.90 -5.55
N SER A 370 0.23 14.71 -4.55
CA SER A 370 0.34 14.26 -3.15
C SER A 370 -0.54 15.09 -2.21
N ARG A 371 -1.01 14.42 -1.16
CA ARG A 371 -1.73 15.00 -0.03
C ARG A 371 -1.08 14.51 1.26
N LEU A 372 -0.23 15.36 1.84
CA LEU A 372 0.51 15.09 3.06
C LEU A 372 -0.33 15.49 4.26
N LYS A 373 -0.21 14.77 5.38
CA LYS A 373 -0.88 15.11 6.64
C LYS A 373 -0.03 14.82 7.86
N THR A 374 -0.18 15.63 8.91
CA THR A 374 0.49 15.40 10.20
C THR A 374 -0.37 14.64 11.22
N GLN A 375 -1.48 14.06 10.75
CA GLN A 375 -2.44 13.35 11.59
C GLN A 375 -1.77 12.27 12.46
N ALA A 376 -2.10 12.24 13.76
CA ALA A 376 -1.52 11.35 14.76
C ALA A 376 0.00 11.50 14.99
N LYS A 377 0.63 12.54 14.41
CA LYS A 377 2.06 12.81 14.50
C LYS A 377 2.32 14.18 15.14
N GLN A 378 1.82 15.24 14.51
CA GLN A 378 1.93 16.63 14.99
C GLN A 378 0.55 17.27 14.97
N ASN A 379 0.03 17.65 16.14
CA ASN A 379 -1.26 18.31 16.30
C ASN A 379 -1.10 19.55 17.18
N PHE A 380 -1.87 20.59 16.92
CA PHE A 380 -1.77 21.86 17.61
C PHE A 380 -3.14 22.39 17.99
N GLN A 381 -3.27 22.89 19.21
CA GLN A 381 -4.40 23.72 19.64
C GLN A 381 -3.90 25.14 19.83
N TYR A 382 -4.46 26.07 19.06
CA TYR A 382 -4.07 27.50 19.07
C TYR A 382 -2.62 27.76 18.66
N GLY A 383 -2.33 29.03 18.44
CA GLY A 383 -1.00 29.52 18.12
C GLY A 383 -1.00 30.45 16.91
N ARG A 384 0.20 30.90 16.58
CA ARG A 384 0.50 31.49 15.29
C ARG A 384 1.15 30.43 14.42
N ILE A 385 0.68 30.30 13.19
CA ILE A 385 1.19 29.38 12.19
C ILE A 385 1.66 30.21 11.01
N ASP A 386 2.90 29.99 10.57
CA ASP A 386 3.47 30.60 9.37
C ASP A 386 3.89 29.49 8.41
N ILE A 387 3.36 29.49 7.18
CA ILE A 387 3.76 28.59 6.10
C ILE A 387 4.29 29.43 4.94
N ARG A 388 5.55 29.23 4.57
CA ARG A 388 6.18 29.96 3.47
C ARG A 388 6.21 29.11 2.21
N ALA A 389 5.52 29.54 1.16
CA ALA A 389 5.38 28.74 -0.05
C ALA A 389 5.22 29.56 -1.34
N VAL A 390 5.46 28.91 -2.48
CA VAL A 390 5.10 29.35 -3.84
C VAL A 390 4.04 28.40 -4.37
N MET A 391 2.97 28.96 -4.93
CA MET A 391 1.84 28.19 -5.45
C MET A 391 2.03 27.75 -6.91
N PRO A 392 1.45 26.62 -7.33
CA PRO A 392 1.30 26.32 -8.75
C PRO A 392 0.31 27.28 -9.43
N GLU A 393 0.13 27.15 -10.74
CA GLU A 393 -0.79 27.97 -11.53
C GLU A 393 -1.52 27.19 -12.62
N GLY A 394 -2.50 27.81 -13.26
CA GLY A 394 -3.23 27.23 -14.39
C GLY A 394 -4.60 26.67 -14.04
N GLN A 395 -5.47 26.65 -15.05
CA GLN A 395 -6.87 26.28 -14.91
C GLN A 395 -7.04 24.91 -14.27
N GLY A 396 -7.89 24.82 -13.25
CA GLY A 396 -8.20 23.57 -12.57
C GLY A 396 -7.16 23.10 -11.57
N ILE A 397 -6.10 23.86 -11.33
CA ILE A 397 -5.11 23.56 -10.28
C ILE A 397 -5.56 24.21 -8.97
N TRP A 398 -5.58 23.43 -7.90
CA TRP A 398 -6.09 23.87 -6.60
C TRP A 398 -5.13 23.46 -5.48
N PRO A 399 -4.10 24.28 -5.19
CA PRO A 399 -3.25 24.07 -4.03
C PRO A 399 -3.96 24.49 -2.75
N ALA A 400 -3.73 23.73 -1.68
CA ALA A 400 -4.25 24.03 -0.36
C ALA A 400 -3.20 23.73 0.72
N LEU A 401 -3.12 24.64 1.69
CA LEU A 401 -2.41 24.50 2.96
C LEU A 401 -3.43 24.72 4.06
N TRP A 402 -3.81 23.65 4.74
CA TRP A 402 -5.00 23.67 5.58
C TRP A 402 -4.86 22.72 6.77
N MET A 403 -5.87 22.71 7.62
CA MET A 403 -5.89 21.96 8.86
C MET A 403 -7.25 21.31 9.10
N LEU A 404 -7.24 20.13 9.71
CA LEU A 404 -8.44 19.41 10.09
C LEU A 404 -8.37 18.99 11.56
N GLY A 405 -9.51 18.99 12.26
CA GLY A 405 -9.56 18.60 13.68
C GLY A 405 -9.03 17.18 13.89
N GLU A 406 -8.18 16.98 14.89
CA GLU A 406 -7.54 15.69 15.21
C GLU A 406 -8.59 14.57 15.40
N ASN A 407 -9.74 14.92 15.96
CA ASN A 407 -10.83 14.00 16.22
C ASN A 407 -11.64 13.61 14.96
N PHE A 408 -11.21 14.00 13.75
CA PHE A 408 -11.85 13.65 12.48
C PHE A 408 -12.16 12.15 12.30
N PRO A 409 -11.25 11.20 12.62
CA PRO A 409 -11.57 9.77 12.51
C PRO A 409 -12.77 9.33 13.36
N THR A 410 -13.05 10.05 14.45
CA THR A 410 -14.11 9.72 15.40
C THR A 410 -15.43 10.41 15.07
N VAL A 411 -15.41 11.65 14.60
CA VAL A 411 -16.64 12.46 14.42
C VAL A 411 -16.97 12.80 12.96
N GLY A 412 -16.01 12.60 12.05
CA GLY A 412 -16.13 12.96 10.65
C GLY A 412 -16.20 14.48 10.39
N TRP A 413 -16.19 14.82 9.11
CA TRP A 413 -16.41 16.19 8.64
C TRP A 413 -17.92 16.49 8.50
N PRO A 414 -18.39 17.72 8.79
CA PRO A 414 -17.63 18.88 9.26
C PRO A 414 -17.59 19.02 10.80
N HIS A 415 -17.91 17.96 11.56
CA HIS A 415 -17.94 18.01 13.02
C HIS A 415 -16.55 18.17 13.66
N SER A 416 -15.50 17.72 12.97
CA SER A 416 -14.11 17.91 13.37
C SER A 416 -13.65 19.37 13.28
N GLY A 417 -14.30 20.16 12.42
CA GLY A 417 -13.83 21.48 12.02
C GLY A 417 -12.67 21.40 11.01
N GLU A 418 -12.53 22.48 10.25
CA GLU A 418 -11.53 22.68 9.20
C GLU A 418 -11.07 24.14 9.21
N ILE A 419 -9.76 24.38 9.07
CA ILE A 419 -9.17 25.72 8.96
C ILE A 419 -8.26 25.74 7.74
N ASP A 420 -8.69 26.41 6.68
CA ASP A 420 -7.91 26.61 5.48
C ASP A 420 -7.02 27.84 5.67
N VAL A 421 -5.74 27.61 5.97
CA VAL A 421 -4.75 28.70 6.10
C VAL A 421 -4.58 29.41 4.76
N MET A 422 -4.56 28.62 3.69
CA MET A 422 -4.55 29.10 2.33
C MET A 422 -5.19 28.12 1.37
N GLU A 423 -6.05 28.64 0.51
CA GLU A 423 -6.39 28.03 -0.77
C GLU A 423 -6.20 29.04 -1.91
N MET A 424 -5.94 28.52 -3.11
CA MET A 424 -5.91 29.29 -4.34
C MET A 424 -6.65 28.54 -5.43
N ILE A 425 -7.31 29.28 -6.33
CA ILE A 425 -7.84 28.72 -7.57
C ILE A 425 -6.93 29.14 -8.73
N GLY A 426 -6.37 28.16 -9.44
CA GLY A 426 -5.61 28.39 -10.65
C GLY A 426 -6.49 28.69 -11.89
N GLY A 427 -5.92 29.43 -12.83
CA GLY A 427 -6.49 29.77 -14.13
C GLY A 427 -7.24 31.09 -14.16
N GLU A 428 -7.36 31.64 -15.37
CA GLU A 428 -8.15 32.85 -15.68
C GLU A 428 -7.73 34.10 -14.89
N GLY A 429 -6.47 34.18 -14.45
CA GLY A 429 -5.93 35.31 -13.69
C GLY A 429 -6.38 35.34 -12.23
N ARG A 430 -6.78 34.19 -11.67
CA ARG A 430 -7.18 34.02 -10.27
C ARG A 430 -6.00 33.71 -9.34
N GLU A 431 -4.81 33.49 -9.91
CA GLU A 431 -3.56 33.19 -9.19
C GLU A 431 -3.03 34.36 -8.35
N ASN A 432 -3.65 35.54 -8.44
CA ASN A 432 -3.34 36.70 -7.62
C ASN A 432 -4.20 36.78 -6.34
N ARG A 433 -4.97 35.72 -6.03
CA ARG A 433 -5.92 35.73 -4.92
C ARG A 433 -5.72 34.53 -4.01
N VAL A 434 -5.59 34.84 -2.72
CA VAL A 434 -5.59 33.87 -1.63
C VAL A 434 -6.96 33.82 -0.96
N TYR A 435 -7.40 32.64 -0.56
CA TYR A 435 -8.59 32.43 0.27
C TYR A 435 -8.20 31.83 1.62
N GLY A 436 -8.86 32.26 2.68
CA GLY A 436 -8.74 31.69 4.02
C GLY A 436 -10.13 31.47 4.59
N THR A 437 -10.42 30.23 4.99
CA THR A 437 -11.77 29.78 5.29
C THR A 437 -11.77 28.87 6.53
N ALA A 438 -12.88 28.85 7.26
CA ALA A 438 -13.13 27.86 8.29
C ALA A 438 -14.47 27.15 8.01
N HIS A 439 -14.50 25.83 8.20
CA HIS A 439 -15.70 25.00 8.02
C HIS A 439 -16.07 24.27 9.32
N TRP A 440 -17.37 24.16 9.62
CA TRP A 440 -17.87 23.46 10.80
C TRP A 440 -19.30 22.96 10.62
N TYR A 441 -19.73 22.09 11.53
CA TYR A 441 -21.14 21.73 11.67
C TYR A 441 -21.91 22.75 12.51
N ASN A 442 -22.83 23.48 11.90
CA ASN A 442 -23.69 24.42 12.60
C ASN A 442 -24.87 23.69 13.26
N GLN A 443 -24.82 23.57 14.59
CA GLN A 443 -25.85 22.88 15.37
C GLN A 443 -27.19 23.63 15.42
N SER A 444 -27.21 24.94 15.15
CA SER A 444 -28.44 25.74 15.25
C SER A 444 -29.44 25.45 14.13
N ASN A 445 -28.95 24.99 12.97
CA ASN A 445 -29.75 24.70 11.79
C ASN A 445 -29.41 23.34 11.15
N SER A 446 -28.61 22.52 11.83
CA SER A 446 -28.19 21.18 11.38
C SER A 446 -27.60 21.16 9.96
N SER A 447 -26.72 22.11 9.65
CA SER A 447 -26.09 22.23 8.34
C SER A 447 -24.59 22.40 8.42
N ASN A 448 -23.90 22.08 7.34
CA ASN A 448 -22.52 22.50 7.13
C ASN A 448 -22.49 24.02 7.02
N ALA A 449 -21.50 24.65 7.62
CA ALA A 449 -21.31 26.09 7.58
C ALA A 449 -19.84 26.38 7.25
N SER A 450 -19.64 27.52 6.59
CA SER A 450 -18.32 28.06 6.32
C SER A 450 -18.30 29.57 6.53
N TYR A 451 -17.13 30.10 6.85
CA TYR A 451 -16.88 31.52 6.94
C TYR A 451 -15.46 31.80 6.47
N GLY A 452 -15.33 32.60 5.41
CA GLY A 452 -14.04 32.86 4.79
C GLY A 452 -13.95 34.24 4.19
N GLY A 453 -12.71 34.64 3.93
CA GLY A 453 -12.33 35.88 3.28
C GLY A 453 -11.27 35.63 2.23
N ASN A 454 -10.90 36.67 1.51
CA ASN A 454 -9.84 36.59 0.50
C ASN A 454 -9.05 37.88 0.45
N ARG A 455 -7.86 37.78 -0.14
CA ARG A 455 -7.04 38.94 -0.47
C ARG A 455 -6.50 38.83 -1.88
N LEU A 456 -6.56 39.96 -2.58
CA LEU A 456 -5.92 40.17 -3.86
C LEU A 456 -4.53 40.78 -3.66
N LEU A 457 -3.55 40.27 -4.40
CA LEU A 457 -2.25 40.90 -4.58
C LEU A 457 -2.38 42.13 -5.50
N SER A 458 -1.30 42.92 -5.56
CA SER A 458 -1.25 44.10 -6.41
C SER A 458 -1.34 43.71 -7.89
N SER A 459 -1.72 44.66 -8.75
CA SER A 459 -1.87 44.38 -10.18
C SER A 459 -0.56 43.85 -10.80
N GLY A 460 -0.60 42.63 -11.33
CA GLY A 460 0.53 41.96 -11.99
C GLY A 460 1.29 40.96 -11.12
N GLU A 461 1.03 40.90 -9.81
CA GLU A 461 1.61 39.91 -8.90
C GLU A 461 0.75 38.65 -8.84
N THR A 462 1.38 37.48 -8.70
CA THR A 462 0.72 36.18 -8.50
C THR A 462 1.38 35.43 -7.36
N LEU A 463 0.65 34.48 -6.77
CA LEU A 463 1.17 33.58 -5.74
C LEU A 463 2.17 32.53 -6.30
N SER A 464 2.32 32.47 -7.63
CA SER A 464 3.16 31.49 -8.35
C SER A 464 4.56 31.99 -8.71
N THR A 465 4.85 33.27 -8.54
CA THR A 465 6.10 33.89 -9.01
C THR A 465 7.09 34.25 -7.91
N SER A 466 6.65 34.24 -6.66
CA SER A 466 7.48 34.54 -5.48
C SER A 466 6.98 33.83 -4.25
N PHE A 467 7.86 33.66 -3.27
CA PHE A 467 7.46 33.16 -1.96
C PHE A 467 6.60 34.17 -1.21
N HIS A 468 5.51 33.67 -0.65
CA HIS A 468 4.68 34.40 0.31
C HIS A 468 4.63 33.63 1.62
N VAL A 469 4.27 34.30 2.70
CA VAL A 469 3.98 33.67 3.98
C VAL A 469 2.48 33.73 4.26
N TYR A 470 1.88 32.56 4.33
CA TYR A 470 0.47 32.35 4.66
C TYR A 470 0.37 32.03 6.14
N SER A 471 -0.38 32.84 6.87
CA SER A 471 -0.42 32.72 8.32
C SER A 471 -1.83 32.74 8.89
N ILE A 472 -1.98 32.05 10.03
CA ILE A 472 -3.08 32.29 10.95
C ILE A 472 -2.57 32.63 12.35
N GLU A 473 -3.31 33.49 13.03
CA GLU A 473 -3.29 33.61 14.50
C GLU A 473 -4.60 33.08 15.04
N TRP A 474 -4.52 32.00 15.80
CA TRP A 474 -5.67 31.27 16.31
C TRP A 474 -5.58 31.17 17.84
N ASP A 475 -6.64 31.59 18.52
CA ASP A 475 -6.85 31.31 19.94
C ASP A 475 -8.31 30.94 20.23
N SER A 476 -8.66 30.84 21.51
CA SER A 476 -10.01 30.44 21.93
C SER A 476 -11.11 31.44 21.54
N THR A 477 -10.75 32.64 21.09
CA THR A 477 -11.68 33.75 20.80
C THR A 477 -11.73 34.13 19.32
N ALA A 478 -10.71 33.80 18.52
CA ALA A 478 -10.70 34.11 17.10
C ALA A 478 -9.69 33.26 16.30
N ILE A 479 -9.92 33.22 14.98
CA ILE A 479 -8.90 32.88 13.97
C ILE A 479 -8.75 34.11 13.08
N THR A 480 -7.52 34.55 12.85
CA THR A 480 -7.20 35.69 11.98
C THR A 480 -6.20 35.25 10.91
N TRP A 481 -6.49 35.54 9.65
CA TRP A 481 -5.67 35.16 8.50
C TRP A 481 -4.86 36.35 7.96
N TYR A 482 -3.63 36.04 7.56
CA TYR A 482 -2.66 36.99 7.03
C TYR A 482 -2.02 36.44 5.76
N LEU A 483 -1.65 37.36 4.87
CA LEU A 483 -0.72 37.10 3.78
C LEU A 483 0.41 38.12 3.92
N ASP A 484 1.64 37.66 4.06
CA ASP A 484 2.83 38.51 4.28
C ASP A 484 2.61 39.52 5.43
N ASP A 485 2.18 39.02 6.59
CA ASP A 485 1.85 39.78 7.80
C ASP A 485 0.74 40.85 7.67
N VAL A 486 0.07 40.92 6.52
CA VAL A 486 -1.07 41.81 6.33
C VAL A 486 -2.36 41.02 6.46
N GLN A 487 -3.08 41.31 7.53
CA GLN A 487 -4.37 40.72 7.87
C GLN A 487 -5.40 40.95 6.75
N PHE A 488 -6.18 39.92 6.43
CA PHE A 488 -7.26 40.04 5.45
C PHE A 488 -8.60 39.43 5.90
N HIS A 489 -8.60 38.56 6.91
CA HIS A 489 -9.83 37.96 7.41
C HIS A 489 -9.74 37.64 8.90
N THR A 490 -10.87 37.69 9.60
CA THR A 490 -10.98 37.28 11.00
C THR A 490 -12.35 36.66 11.24
N MET A 491 -12.35 35.50 11.90
CA MET A 491 -13.54 34.82 12.42
C MET A 491 -13.51 34.85 13.95
N THR A 492 -14.56 35.34 14.58
CA THR A 492 -14.72 35.23 16.04
C THR A 492 -15.19 33.84 16.42
N ILE A 493 -14.59 33.27 17.47
CA ILE A 493 -14.99 32.02 18.11
C ILE A 493 -15.73 32.37 19.41
N ASP A 494 -16.97 31.90 19.53
CA ASP A 494 -17.76 32.01 20.75
C ASP A 494 -17.85 30.66 21.49
N ASN A 495 -18.42 30.66 22.69
CA ASN A 495 -18.61 29.45 23.49
C ASN A 495 -19.77 28.56 23.02
N SER A 496 -20.34 28.79 21.83
CA SER A 496 -21.40 27.94 21.30
C SER A 496 -20.89 26.52 21.03
N ALA A 497 -21.84 25.58 21.01
CA ALA A 497 -21.56 24.20 20.62
C ALA A 497 -21.19 24.09 19.12
N SER A 498 -21.70 24.99 18.28
CA SER A 498 -21.38 25.04 16.85
C SER A 498 -19.89 25.29 16.60
N LEU A 499 -19.26 26.19 17.37
CA LEU A 499 -17.85 26.54 17.19
C LEU A 499 -16.89 25.75 18.10
N ALA A 500 -17.39 24.70 18.76
CA ALA A 500 -16.60 23.89 19.68
C ALA A 500 -15.42 23.16 19.03
N ALA A 501 -15.49 22.89 17.72
CA ALA A 501 -14.41 22.28 16.96
C ALA A 501 -13.12 23.11 17.04
N PHE A 502 -13.20 24.43 16.84
CA PHE A 502 -12.06 25.37 16.85
C PHE A 502 -11.45 25.63 18.24
N ARG A 503 -11.86 24.86 19.25
CA ARG A 503 -11.25 24.82 20.58
C ARG A 503 -10.60 23.47 20.87
N LYS A 504 -10.28 22.69 19.84
CA LYS A 504 -9.60 21.38 19.92
C LYS A 504 -8.30 21.42 19.13
N GLU A 505 -7.56 20.33 19.16
CA GLU A 505 -6.34 20.16 18.36
C GLU A 505 -6.65 19.90 16.88
N PHE A 506 -5.79 20.40 16.01
CA PHE A 506 -5.84 20.23 14.55
C PHE A 506 -4.48 19.74 14.03
N PHE A 507 -4.50 18.95 12.95
CA PHE A 507 -3.31 18.56 12.19
C PHE A 507 -3.27 19.25 10.83
N PHE A 508 -2.08 19.37 10.24
CA PHE A 508 -1.89 19.98 8.92
C PHE A 508 -2.19 19.01 7.78
N ILE A 509 -2.66 19.56 6.67
CA ILE A 509 -2.81 18.88 5.38
C ILE A 509 -2.26 19.80 4.28
N PHE A 510 -1.31 19.32 3.48
CA PHE A 510 -0.75 20.03 2.32
C PHE A 510 -1.00 19.22 1.05
N ASN A 511 -1.63 19.82 0.05
CA ASN A 511 -1.91 19.14 -1.22
C ASN A 511 -2.01 20.09 -2.42
N ILE A 512 -1.96 19.48 -3.61
CA ILE A 512 -2.43 20.11 -4.85
C ILE A 512 -3.52 19.21 -5.43
N ALA A 513 -4.76 19.65 -5.38
CA ALA A 513 -5.85 19.01 -6.11
C ALA A 513 -5.81 19.40 -7.60
N VAL A 514 -6.32 18.51 -8.45
CA VAL A 514 -6.49 18.73 -9.89
C VAL A 514 -7.95 18.53 -10.25
N GLY A 515 -8.60 19.59 -10.73
CA GLY A 515 -10.03 19.61 -10.99
C GLY A 515 -10.86 19.80 -9.72
N GLY A 516 -12.18 19.70 -9.89
CA GLY A 516 -13.14 19.82 -8.81
C GLY A 516 -14.18 20.92 -9.02
N ASN A 517 -15.20 20.91 -8.16
CA ASN A 517 -16.38 21.78 -8.28
C ASN A 517 -16.04 23.27 -8.25
N TRP A 518 -15.04 23.66 -7.46
CA TRP A 518 -14.66 25.06 -7.26
C TRP A 518 -13.63 25.57 -8.27
N PRO A 519 -12.48 24.89 -8.51
CA PRO A 519 -11.52 25.36 -9.50
C PRO A 519 -11.99 25.16 -10.94
N GLY A 520 -12.94 24.24 -11.17
CA GLY A 520 -13.24 23.68 -12.48
C GLY A 520 -12.16 22.68 -12.91
N ASN A 521 -12.36 22.00 -14.03
CA ASN A 521 -11.39 21.02 -14.51
C ASN A 521 -10.22 21.68 -15.29
N PRO A 522 -9.06 21.02 -15.37
CA PRO A 522 -8.03 21.36 -16.34
C PRO A 522 -8.59 21.43 -17.76
N ASN A 523 -7.99 22.28 -18.59
CA ASN A 523 -8.32 22.44 -20.00
C ASN A 523 -7.03 22.59 -20.84
N SER A 524 -7.16 22.91 -22.12
CA SER A 524 -6.02 23.04 -23.04
C SER A 524 -5.02 24.15 -22.70
N SER A 525 -5.34 25.07 -21.78
CA SER A 525 -4.38 26.08 -21.29
C SER A 525 -3.66 25.63 -20.01
N THR A 526 -3.99 24.47 -19.47
CA THR A 526 -3.35 23.95 -18.25
C THR A 526 -2.06 23.25 -18.64
N VAL A 527 -0.94 23.69 -18.07
CA VAL A 527 0.38 23.13 -18.36
C VAL A 527 0.78 22.24 -17.19
N PHE A 528 1.13 20.98 -17.47
CA PHE A 528 1.70 20.05 -16.50
C PHE A 528 3.19 19.80 -16.80
N PRO A 529 3.99 19.43 -15.79
CA PRO A 529 3.64 19.31 -14.37
C PRO A 529 3.50 20.66 -13.66
N GLN A 530 2.71 20.69 -12.58
CA GLN A 530 2.55 21.84 -11.69
C GLN A 530 3.18 21.54 -10.32
N ARG A 531 3.76 22.55 -9.68
CA ARG A 531 4.49 22.36 -8.41
C ARG A 531 4.12 23.41 -7.37
N MET A 532 3.88 22.96 -6.15
CA MET A 532 3.87 23.79 -4.95
C MET A 532 5.21 23.60 -4.25
N ILE A 533 5.88 24.70 -3.92
CA ILE A 533 7.17 24.69 -3.22
C ILE A 533 6.96 25.27 -1.83
N VAL A 534 7.23 24.50 -0.78
CA VAL A 534 7.11 24.94 0.61
C VAL A 534 8.51 25.01 1.22
N ASP A 535 8.87 26.20 1.69
CA ASP A 535 10.17 26.48 2.32
C ASP A 535 10.18 26.06 3.79
N TYR A 536 9.11 26.38 4.52
CA TYR A 536 8.93 25.93 5.90
C TYR A 536 7.46 25.97 6.33
N VAL A 537 7.18 25.23 7.40
CA VAL A 537 6.03 25.47 8.29
C VAL A 537 6.54 25.66 9.71
N ARG A 538 6.07 26.70 10.41
CA ARG A 538 6.46 27.01 11.79
C ARG A 538 5.23 27.28 12.64
N VAL A 539 5.24 26.75 13.86
CA VAL A 539 4.16 26.89 14.84
C VAL A 539 4.70 27.53 16.10
N PHE A 540 4.05 28.62 16.51
CA PHE A 540 4.36 29.40 17.69
C PHE A 540 3.15 29.39 18.63
N GLN A 541 3.36 29.19 19.93
CA GLN A 541 2.28 29.24 20.93
C GLN A 541 2.58 30.29 21.99
N LYS A 542 1.53 30.89 22.55
CA LYS A 542 1.65 31.89 23.63
C LYS A 542 2.36 31.26 24.83
N ASN A 543 3.27 32.02 25.44
CA ASN A 543 4.06 31.64 26.61
C ASN A 543 3.24 31.44 27.89
#